data_AF-A0A1Z2TN56-F1
#
_entry.id   AF-A0A1Z2TN56-F1
#
_cell.length_a   1.000
_cell.length_b   1.000
_cell.length_c   1.000
_cell.angle_alpha   90.00
_cell.angle_beta   90.00
_cell.angle_gamma   90.00
#
_symmetry.space_group_name_H-M   'P 1'
#
loop_
_entity.id
_entity.type
_entity.pdbx_description
1 polymer ?
#
loop_
_entity_poly.entity_id
_entity_poly.type
_entity_poly.pdbx_seq_one_letter_code
_entity_poly.pdbx_strand_id
1 'polypeptide(L)' 'MGAADVLAILGAIFFILLIFTPFIPGGPSLMVLFLGLLPLALLVVLIVKMWELSSEVRSIKEELKALRDEREDTEDGTEV' A
#
# COMPACT_ATOMS: atom_id res chain seq x y z
N MET A 1 6.78 2.69 14.12
CA MET A 1 5.37 2.43 13.72
C MET A 1 5.28 2.67 12.22
N GLY A 2 4.94 1.65 11.44
CA GLY A 2 4.91 1.75 9.98
C GLY A 2 3.63 2.42 9.46
N ALA A 3 3.59 2.79 8.17
CA ALA A 3 2.40 3.37 7.54
C ALA A 3 1.16 2.44 7.67
N ALA A 4 1.39 1.12 7.67
CA ALA A 4 0.33 0.12 7.86
C ALA A 4 -0.32 0.17 9.25
N ASP A 5 0.45 0.42 10.32
CA ASP A 5 -0.09 0.56 11.69
C ASP A 5 -1.00 1.78 11.79
N VAL A 6 -0.56 2.90 11.20
CA VAL A 6 -1.33 4.15 11.19
C VAL A 6 -2.63 3.97 10.39
N LEU A 7 -2.56 3.28 9.26
CA LEU A 7 -3.73 2.97 8.44
C LEU A 7 -4.72 2.05 9.18
N ALA A 8 -4.21 1.07 9.93
CA ALA A 8 -5.03 0.15 10.71
C ALA A 8 -5.74 0.87 11.88
N ILE A 9 -5.04 1.77 12.59
CA ILE A 9 -5.63 2.58 13.66
C ILE A 9 -6.71 3.52 13.11
N LEU A 10 -6.44 4.20 12.00
CA LEU A 10 -7.42 5.07 11.33
C LEU A 10 -8.64 4.27 10.86
N GLY A 11 -8.42 3.09 10.29
CA GLY A 11 -9.50 2.18 9.90
C GLY A 11 -10.34 1.71 11.09
N ALA A 12 -9.71 1.34 12.20
CA ALA A 12 -10.40 0.89 13.40
C ALA A 12 -11.30 2.00 13.99
N ILE A 13 -10.78 3.23 14.11
CA ILE A 13 -11.55 4.39 14.59
C ILE A 13 -12.73 4.67 13.66
N PHE A 14 -12.51 4.61 12.34
CA PHE A 14 -13.55 4.78 11.34
C PHE A 14 -14.69 3.76 11.51
N PHE A 15 -14.37 2.47 11.66
CA PHE A 15 -15.38 1.43 11.86
C PHE A 15 -16.14 1.59 13.19
N ILE A 16 -15.44 1.96 14.27
CA ILE A 16 -16.09 2.25 15.56
C ILE A 16 -17.12 3.37 15.40
N LEU A 17 -16.74 4.48 14.75
CA LEU A 17 -17.66 5.59 14.48
C LEU A 17 -18.84 5.14 13.61
N LEU A 18 -18.59 4.29 12.61
CA LEU A 18 -19.61 3.77 11.70
C LEU A 18 -20.66 2.93 12.44
N ILE A 19 -20.24 2.14 13.43
CA ILE A 19 -21.12 1.35 14.31
C ILE A 19 -21.98 2.23 15.21
N PHE A 20 -21.44 3.36 15.70
CA PHE A 20 -22.17 4.29 16.57
C PHE A 20 -23.08 5.27 15.81
N THR A 21 -22.83 5.51 14.52
CA THR A 21 -23.62 6.42 13.67
C THR A 21 -25.15 6.27 13.77
N PRO A 22 -25.76 5.06 13.74
CA PRO A 22 -27.22 4.93 13.81
C PRO A 22 -27.83 5.39 15.14
N PHE A 23 -27.03 5.58 16.20
CA PHE A 23 -27.49 6.04 17.51
C PHE A 23 -27.36 7.56 17.70
N ILE A 24 -26.86 8.28 16.69
CA ILE A 24 -26.66 9.74 16.73
C ILE A 24 -27.75 10.41 15.86
N PRO A 25 -28.46 11.45 16.35
CA PRO A 25 -29.38 12.23 15.53
C PRO A 25 -28.62 12.90 14.37
N GLY A 26 -29.06 12.65 13.12
CA GLY A 26 -28.33 13.05 11.90
C GLY A 26 -27.34 12.00 11.38
N GLY A 27 -27.21 10.86 12.07
CA GLY A 27 -26.33 9.75 11.71
C GLY A 27 -26.53 9.15 10.31
N PRO A 28 -27.76 8.94 9.81
CA PRO A 28 -27.97 8.40 8.47
C PRO A 28 -27.33 9.25 7.36
N SER A 29 -27.37 10.58 7.47
CA SER A 29 -26.75 11.49 6.50
C SER A 29 -25.21 11.43 6.53
N LEU A 30 -24.63 11.28 7.72
CA LEU A 30 -23.18 11.08 7.89
C LEU A 30 -22.75 9.72 7.33
N MET A 31 -23.56 8.68 7.51
CA MET A 31 -23.28 7.34 7.03
C MET A 31 -23.17 7.29 5.49
N VAL A 32 -24.06 8.00 4.78
CA VAL A 32 -24.00 8.13 3.31
C VAL A 32 -22.72 8.84 2.87
N LEU A 33 -22.31 9.90 3.57
CA LEU A 33 -21.08 10.63 3.29
C LEU A 33 -19.85 9.72 3.47
N PHE A 34 -19.79 8.97 4.57
CA PHE A 34 -18.70 8.03 4.86
C PHE A 34 -18.67 6.86 3.89
N LEU A 35 -19.84 6.34 3.49
CA LEU A 35 -19.93 5.26 2.50
C LEU A 35 -19.43 5.73 1.12
N GLY A 36 -19.65 6.99 0.76
CA GLY A 36 -19.10 7.60 -0.46
C GLY A 36 -17.60 7.91 -0.38
N LEU A 37 -17.08 8.20 0.82
CA LEU A 37 -15.65 8.43 1.03
C LEU A 37 -14.82 7.13 1.03
N LEU A 38 -15.42 6.01 1.44
CA LEU A 38 -14.77 4.70 1.50
C LEU A 38 -14.10 4.26 0.18
N PRO A 39 -14.78 4.26 -0.99
CA PRO A 39 -14.15 3.90 -2.26
C PRO A 39 -13.04 4.88 -2.66
N LEU A 40 -13.15 6.16 -2.29
CA LEU A 40 -12.12 7.16 -2.55
C LEU A 40 -10.85 6.88 -1.71
N ALA A 41 -11.04 6.56 -0.43
CA ALA A 41 -9.95 6.19 0.47
C ALA A 41 -9.26 4.90 0.00
N LEU A 42 -10.03 3.90 -0.45
CA LEU A 42 -9.51 2.68 -1.05
C LEU A 42 -8.64 2.97 -2.28
N LEU A 43 -9.10 3.85 -3.18
CA LEU A 43 -8.35 4.25 -4.37
C LEU A 43 -6.99 4.89 -4.00
N VAL A 44 -6.99 5.79 -3.02
CA VAL A 44 -5.75 6.44 -2.55
C VAL A 44 -4.76 5.41 -2.00
N VAL A 45 -5.23 4.47 -1.16
CA VAL A 45 -4.39 3.39 -0.62
C VAL A 45 -3.85 2.52 -1.74
N LEU A 46 -4.68 2.20 -2.73
CA LEU A 46 -4.27 1.37 -3.88
C LEU A 46 -3.18 2.05 -4.70
N ILE A 47 -3.28 3.36 -4.92
CA ILE A 47 -2.25 4.15 -5.62
C ILE A 47 -0.94 4.14 -4.83
N VAL A 48 -0.99 4.40 -3.51
CA VAL A 48 0.19 4.37 -2.65
C VAL A 48 0.86 3.00 -2.69
N LYS A 49 0.07 1.92 -2.58
CA LYS A 49 0.58 0.55 -2.66
C LYS A 49 1.17 0.24 -4.04
N MET A 50 0.57 0.74 -5.11
CA MET A 50 1.10 0.56 -6.47
C MET A 50 2.44 1.27 -6.66
N TRP A 51 2.62 2.43 -6.02
CA TRP A 51 3.91 3.14 -5.98
C TRP A 51 4.98 2.37 -5.19
N GLU A 52 4.63 1.89 -4.00
CA GLU A 52 5.53 1.04 -3.19
C GLU A 52 5.97 -0.21 -3.98
N LEU A 53 5.01 -0.93 -4.58
CA LEU A 53 5.30 -2.08 -5.43
C LEU A 53 6.18 -1.73 -6.63
N SER A 54 5.94 -0.58 -7.28
CA SER A 54 6.75 -0.14 -8.41
C SER A 54 8.21 0.11 -8.02
N SER A 55 8.44 0.65 -6.82
CA SER A 55 9.76 0.83 -6.24
C SER A 55 10.44 -0.51 -5.96
N GLU A 56 9.73 -1.45 -5.31
CA GLU A 56 10.25 -2.78 -5.02
C GLU A 56 10.62 -3.55 -6.30
N VAL A 57 9.75 -3.51 -7.32
CA VAL A 57 10.03 -4.14 -8.62
C VAL A 57 11.27 -3.55 -9.29
N ARG A 58 11.47 -2.23 -9.19
CA ARG A 58 12.69 -1.59 -9.72
C ARG A 58 13.93 -2.08 -8.97
N SER A 59 13.89 -2.16 -7.64
CA SER A 59 15.00 -2.68 -6.82
C SER A 59 15.36 -4.12 -7.23
N ILE A 60 14.35 -4.99 -7.32
CA ILE A 60 14.54 -6.39 -7.71
C ILE A 60 15.14 -6.50 -9.11
N LYS A 61 14.72 -5.63 -10.05
CA LYS A 61 15.28 -5.61 -11.40
C LYS A 61 16.76 -5.19 -11.41
N GLU A 62 17.15 -4.23 -10.56
CA GLU A 62 18.54 -3.80 -10.42
C GLU A 62 19.40 -4.88 -9.77
N GLU A 63 18.91 -5.54 -8.72
CA GLU A 63 19.58 -6.67 -8.07
C GLU A 63 19.78 -7.85 -9.05
N LEU A 64 18.75 -8.21 -9.81
CA LEU A 64 18.86 -9.25 -10.85
C LEU A 64 19.86 -8.90 -11.95
N LYS A 65 19.97 -7.62 -12.30
CA LYS A 65 20.96 -7.17 -13.29
C LYS A 65 22.37 -7.26 -12.73
N ALA A 66 22.59 -6.82 -11.49
CA ALA A 66 23.89 -6.92 -10.83
C ALA A 66 24.36 -8.38 -10.71
N LEU A 67 23.46 -9.29 -10.31
CA LEU A 67 23.77 -10.72 -10.24
C LEU A 67 24.04 -11.37 -11.61
N ARG A 68 23.38 -10.89 -12.67
CA ARG A 68 23.68 -11.33 -14.04
C ARG A 68 25.08 -10.87 -14.45
N ASP A 69 25.38 -9.59 -14.28
CA ASP A 69 26.67 -9.00 -14.69
C ASP A 69 27.83 -9.67 -13.93
N GLU A 70 27.69 -9.96 -12.63
CA GLU A 70 28.68 -10.69 -11.83
C GLU A 70 28.93 -12.13 -12.31
N ARG A 71 27.88 -12.82 -12.78
CA ARG A 71 28.02 -14.17 -13.37
C ARG A 71 28.73 -14.14 -14.72
N GLU A 72 28.41 -13.17 -15.56
CA GLU A 72 28.98 -13.04 -16.90
C GLU A 72 30.49 -12.73 -16.82
N ASP A 73 30.91 -11.83 -15.91
CA ASP A 73 32.33 -11.57 -15.63
C ASP A 73 33.09 -12.79 -15.08
N THR A 74 32.41 -13.65 -14.31
CA THR A 74 33.03 -14.87 -13.75
C THR A 74 33.20 -15.96 -14.82
N GLU A 75 32.27 -16.07 -15.77
CA GLU A 75 32.38 -17.04 -16.89
C GLU A 75 33.45 -16.60 -17.91
N ASP A 76 33.55 -15.31 -18.23
CA ASP A 76 34.55 -14.78 -19.19
C ASP A 76 35.99 -14.79 -18.63
N GLY A 77 36.15 -14.74 -17.30
CA GLY A 77 37.44 -14.84 -16.62
C GLY A 77 38.02 -16.27 -16.51
N THR A 78 37.27 -17.29 -16.93
CA THR A 78 37.68 -18.71 -16.84
C THR A 78 38.20 -19.28 -18.18
N GLU A 79 38.19 -18.48 -19.25
CA GLU A 79 38.85 -18.81 -20.53
C GLU A 79 40.29 -18.25 -20.61
N VAL A 80 41.19 -18.66 -19.70
CA VAL A 80 42.65 -18.53 -19.89
C VAL A 80 43.41 -19.71 -19.32
#